data_AF-A0A359CY81-F1
#
_entry.id   AF-A0A359CY81-F1
#
_cell.length_a   1.000
_cell.length_b   1.000
_cell.length_c   1.000
_cell.angle_alpha   90.00
_cell.angle_beta   90.00
_cell.angle_gamma   90.00
#
_symmetry.space_group_name_H-M   'P 1'
#
loop_
_entity.id
_entity.type
_entity.pdbx_description
1 polymer ?
#
loop_
_entity_poly.entity_id
_entity_poly.type
_entity_poly.pdbx_seq_one_letter_code
_entity_poly.pdbx_strand_id
1 'polypeptide(L)'
;MKQKFLTLALTYATVILFINACKNETSRQDDASENALLHNRVEVRSTVKYADSKGIEKMYLETLCDAVLLSKIQAKDFPFQTFVFDSLNSISIDEIKNNLGIIENKTNFKEEIAGICFIENWSMNEKTLKFSKEIKHVCPVRIYENKNIKGEQLLTVPFTLPVKDLSSVENKNLELFAKNVAYMMEFNPLDPEYPAISGLNSKKIVDLLVDGSMSGKQQVYDFDLNTMNRSEKILSKEEILKLLGQRVDTIPKQDMNGNVVGTVIDTLFAKDLKYLEIKAVFFIENWYYDKTNFNVKKEILGYGPVRYYQHPYVEGQVLKSVPFIIKN
;
A
#
# COMPACT_ATOMS: atom_id res chain seq x y z
N MET A 1 -55.61 6.49 -25.26
CA MET A 1 -54.82 5.82 -26.31
C MET A 1 -53.35 5.92 -25.90
N LYS A 2 -52.72 4.77 -25.56
CA LYS A 2 -51.27 4.44 -25.45
C LYS A 2 -50.33 5.42 -24.70
N GLN A 3 -49.80 5.00 -23.54
CA GLN A 3 -48.39 4.55 -23.30
C GLN A 3 -47.40 5.72 -23.12
N LYS A 4 -46.41 5.76 -22.22
CA LYS A 4 -45.85 4.87 -21.19
C LYS A 4 -44.68 5.65 -20.53
N PHE A 5 -44.36 5.33 -19.28
CA PHE A 5 -43.02 5.38 -18.63
C PHE A 5 -42.32 6.75 -18.41
N LEU A 6 -41.54 6.99 -17.35
CA LEU A 6 -41.17 6.26 -16.13
C LEU A 6 -40.67 7.30 -15.09
N THR A 7 -40.92 7.00 -13.82
CA THR A 7 -40.50 7.62 -12.55
C THR A 7 -38.98 7.68 -12.36
N LEU A 8 -38.44 8.75 -11.76
CA LEU A 8 -37.69 8.65 -10.48
C LEU A 8 -37.32 10.02 -9.89
N ALA A 9 -37.74 10.23 -8.64
CA ALA A 9 -37.25 11.27 -7.74
C ALA A 9 -36.04 10.75 -6.96
N LEU A 10 -35.02 11.57 -6.75
CA LEU A 10 -34.05 11.36 -5.68
C LEU A 10 -33.86 12.67 -4.91
N THR A 11 -34.30 12.62 -3.66
CA THR A 11 -34.19 13.65 -2.64
C THR A 11 -32.80 13.58 -2.01
N TYR A 12 -32.13 14.72 -1.86
CA TYR A 12 -30.89 14.86 -1.13
C TYR A 12 -31.09 14.54 0.36
N ALA A 13 -30.20 13.72 0.94
CA ALA A 13 -30.06 13.58 2.38
C ALA A 13 -28.60 13.84 2.77
N THR A 14 -28.43 14.89 3.57
CA THR A 14 -27.23 15.32 4.27
C THR A 14 -26.77 14.26 5.27
N VAL A 15 -25.46 14.00 5.38
CA VAL A 15 -24.87 13.25 6.50
C VAL A 15 -23.83 14.10 7.22
N ILE A 16 -23.92 14.01 8.54
CA ILE A 16 -23.36 14.85 9.59
C ILE A 16 -21.87 14.56 9.83
N LEU A 17 -21.07 15.63 9.97
CA LEU A 17 -19.70 15.59 10.48
C LEU A 17 -19.71 15.35 11.99
N PHE A 18 -19.08 14.27 12.46
CA PHE A 18 -18.66 14.13 13.86
C PHE A 18 -17.22 14.60 13.99
N ILE A 19 -17.01 15.71 14.69
CA ILE A 19 -15.73 16.06 15.31
C ILE A 19 -15.72 15.36 16.67
N ASN A 20 -14.89 14.34 16.84
CA ASN A 20 -14.51 13.88 18.17
C ASN A 20 -13.14 14.45 18.51
N ALA A 21 -13.13 15.38 19.45
CA ALA A 21 -11.95 15.90 20.12
C ALA A 21 -12.03 15.52 21.59
N CYS A 22 -11.05 14.75 22.08
CA CYS A 22 -10.52 14.66 23.45
C CYS A 22 -9.82 13.29 23.62
N LYS A 23 -8.79 13.09 24.46
CA LYS A 23 -7.71 13.90 25.05
C LYS A 23 -6.84 12.88 25.81
N ASN A 24 -5.53 13.09 25.82
CA ASN A 24 -4.52 12.53 26.74
C ASN A 24 -4.33 11.00 26.83
N GLU A 25 -3.24 10.52 26.24
CA GLU A 25 -2.43 9.46 26.84
C GLU A 25 -0.97 9.91 27.00
N THR A 26 -0.41 9.40 28.08
CA THR A 26 0.82 9.77 28.80
C THR A 26 2.10 9.81 27.97
N SER A 27 2.91 10.82 28.25
CA SER A 27 4.28 11.00 27.76
C SER A 27 5.17 9.81 28.13
N ARG A 28 5.48 8.95 27.15
CA ARG A 28 6.74 8.21 27.14
C ARG A 28 7.81 9.11 26.55
N GLN A 29 8.85 9.34 27.33
CA GLN A 29 10.03 10.10 26.95
C GLN A 29 10.99 9.13 26.25
N ASP A 30 10.67 8.76 25.01
CA ASP A 30 11.55 8.00 24.12
C ASP A 30 11.85 8.86 22.88
N ASP A 31 13.13 9.13 22.66
CA ASP A 31 13.77 9.85 21.55
C ASP A 31 12.92 10.80 20.69
N ALA A 32 13.06 12.10 20.97
CA ALA A 32 12.49 13.23 20.23
C ALA A 32 13.06 13.43 18.79
N SER A 33 13.20 12.36 18.01
CA SER A 33 13.62 12.41 16.62
C SER A 33 12.79 11.56 15.65
N GLU A 34 11.80 10.79 16.14
CA GLU A 34 10.75 10.22 15.29
C GLU A 34 9.71 11.29 14.92
N ASN A 35 10.12 12.22 14.04
CA ASN A 35 9.19 13.17 13.46
C ASN A 35 8.23 12.44 12.51
N ALA A 36 6.98 12.40 12.94
CA ALA A 36 5.88 11.74 12.28
C ALA A 36 5.58 12.36 10.90
N LEU A 37 5.57 11.52 9.86
CA LEU A 37 5.08 11.87 8.52
C LEU A 37 3.64 12.43 8.48
N LEU A 38 2.89 12.25 9.56
CA LEU A 38 1.43 12.24 9.60
C LEU A 38 1.03 12.73 10.99
N HIS A 39 -0.15 13.31 11.16
CA HIS A 39 -0.78 13.25 12.47
C HIS A 39 -1.04 11.76 12.76
N ASN A 40 -0.11 11.13 13.49
CA ASN A 40 -0.11 9.78 14.06
C ASN A 40 -0.65 8.65 13.15
N ARG A 41 0.27 7.93 12.48
CA ARG A 41 0.07 6.62 11.84
C ARG A 41 -0.95 6.59 10.69
N VAL A 42 -0.51 6.10 9.55
CA VAL A 42 -1.39 5.81 8.42
C VAL A 42 -1.72 4.34 8.44
N GLU A 43 -3.01 4.03 8.40
CA GLU A 43 -3.48 2.67 8.20
C GLU A 43 -3.47 2.34 6.72
N VAL A 44 -2.75 1.28 6.35
CA VAL A 44 -2.71 0.75 4.99
C VAL A 44 -3.28 -0.65 4.97
N ARG A 45 -4.21 -0.88 4.05
CA ARG A 45 -4.62 -2.22 3.65
C ARG A 45 -3.74 -2.63 2.48
N SER A 46 -3.23 -3.85 2.44
CA SER A 46 -2.53 -4.36 1.26
C SER A 46 -3.00 -5.77 0.97
N THR A 47 -3.64 -5.97 -0.19
CA THR A 47 -4.13 -7.28 -0.62
C THR A 47 -3.16 -7.87 -1.61
N VAL A 48 -2.71 -9.09 -1.35
CA VAL A 48 -1.99 -9.91 -2.35
C VAL A 48 -2.93 -11.00 -2.83
N LYS A 49 -3.33 -10.90 -4.10
CA LYS A 49 -4.06 -11.97 -4.81
C LYS A 49 -3.03 -12.91 -5.43
N TYR A 50 -3.18 -14.21 -5.20
CA TYR A 50 -2.26 -15.20 -5.76
C TYR A 50 -2.72 -15.60 -7.16
N ALA A 51 -1.96 -15.18 -8.18
CA ALA A 51 -2.19 -15.68 -9.53
C ALA A 51 -1.62 -17.11 -9.71
N ASP A 52 -0.55 -17.48 -8.98
CA ASP A 52 0.18 -18.76 -9.15
C ASP A 52 1.09 -19.17 -7.95
N SER A 53 0.87 -18.67 -6.72
CA SER A 53 1.82 -18.89 -5.61
C SER A 53 1.86 -20.36 -5.15
N LYS A 54 3.04 -20.96 -5.24
CA LYS A 54 3.32 -22.34 -4.82
C LYS A 54 3.40 -22.47 -3.28
N GLY A 55 2.31 -22.96 -2.70
CA GLY A 55 2.33 -23.83 -1.52
C GLY A 55 2.48 -23.19 -0.14
N ILE A 56 3.50 -22.37 0.11
CA ILE A 56 3.83 -21.92 1.48
C ILE A 56 2.82 -20.89 1.99
N GLU A 57 2.41 -19.94 1.16
CA GLU A 57 1.47 -18.89 1.54
C GLU A 57 0.05 -19.44 1.74
N LYS A 58 -0.37 -20.36 0.86
CA LYS A 58 -1.64 -21.08 1.00
C LYS A 58 -1.63 -21.95 2.26
N MET A 59 -0.56 -22.70 2.50
CA MET A 59 -0.41 -23.51 3.72
C MET A 59 -0.47 -22.65 4.99
N TYR A 60 0.17 -21.48 5.01
CA TYR A 60 0.09 -20.54 6.12
C TYR A 60 -1.36 -20.11 6.39
N LEU A 61 -2.08 -19.68 5.36
CA LEU A 61 -3.47 -19.24 5.48
C LEU A 61 -4.42 -20.36 5.89
N GLU A 62 -4.24 -21.56 5.35
CA GLU A 62 -5.01 -22.74 5.76
C GLU A 62 -4.74 -23.08 7.23
N THR A 63 -3.47 -23.07 7.66
CA THR A 63 -3.09 -23.34 9.06
C THR A 63 -3.69 -22.29 10.00
N LEU A 64 -3.71 -21.03 9.56
CA LEU A 64 -4.29 -19.92 10.30
C LEU A 64 -5.81 -20.06 10.43
N CYS A 65 -6.53 -20.39 9.34
CA CYS A 65 -7.96 -20.70 9.37
C CYS A 65 -8.25 -21.90 10.28
N ASP A 66 -7.47 -22.97 10.19
CA ASP A 66 -7.63 -24.16 11.02
C ASP A 66 -7.39 -23.83 12.51
N ALA A 67 -6.39 -23.01 12.84
CA ALA A 67 -6.12 -22.57 14.21
C ALA A 67 -7.28 -21.75 14.80
N VAL A 68 -7.89 -20.87 14.00
CA VAL A 68 -9.07 -20.09 14.41
C VAL A 68 -10.28 -21.00 14.62
N LEU A 69 -10.57 -21.90 13.69
CA LEU A 69 -11.70 -22.84 13.78
C LEU A 69 -11.59 -23.79 14.97
N LEU A 70 -10.37 -24.11 15.39
CA LEU A 70 -10.06 -24.88 16.60
C LEU A 70 -9.99 -24.02 17.87
N SER A 71 -10.35 -22.74 17.80
CA SER A 71 -10.31 -21.77 18.92
C SER A 71 -8.92 -21.63 19.57
N LYS A 72 -7.84 -21.89 18.83
CA LYS A 72 -6.46 -21.69 19.30
C LYS A 72 -6.06 -20.21 19.27
N ILE A 73 -6.76 -19.41 18.45
CA ILE A 73 -6.52 -17.97 18.28
C ILE A 73 -7.87 -17.26 18.31
N GLN A 74 -7.94 -16.14 19.02
CA GLN A 74 -9.12 -15.29 19.03
C GLN A 74 -9.13 -14.39 17.79
N ALA A 75 -10.13 -14.58 16.92
CA ALA A 75 -10.37 -13.71 15.79
C ALA A 75 -11.28 -12.54 16.17
N LYS A 76 -11.23 -11.50 15.34
CA LYS A 76 -12.10 -10.34 15.45
C LYS A 76 -12.90 -10.14 14.17
N ASP A 77 -14.03 -9.46 14.31
CA ASP A 77 -14.86 -9.08 13.16
C ASP A 77 -14.10 -8.13 12.22
N PHE A 78 -14.46 -8.12 10.94
CA PHE A 78 -13.92 -7.17 9.96
C PHE A 78 -15.02 -6.20 9.51
N PRO A 79 -15.08 -4.98 10.09
CA PRO A 79 -16.03 -3.99 9.65
C PRO A 79 -15.57 -3.45 8.29
N PHE A 80 -16.22 -3.92 7.22
CA PHE A 80 -15.95 -3.45 5.86
C PHE A 80 -16.16 -1.93 5.71
N GLN A 81 -16.89 -1.29 6.64
CA GLN A 81 -17.39 0.08 6.52
C GLN A 81 -16.75 1.12 7.48
N THR A 82 -15.92 0.73 8.45
CA THR A 82 -15.36 1.69 9.43
C THR A 82 -13.84 1.76 9.35
N PHE A 83 -13.33 2.98 9.19
CA PHE A 83 -11.88 3.29 9.22
C PHE A 83 -11.31 3.41 10.65
N VAL A 84 -12.08 3.00 11.67
CA VAL A 84 -11.68 3.06 13.08
C VAL A 84 -11.71 1.64 13.63
N PHE A 85 -10.54 1.05 13.84
CA PHE A 85 -10.35 -0.35 14.24
C PHE A 85 -10.10 -0.55 15.74
N ASP A 86 -10.02 0.53 16.51
CA ASP A 86 -9.74 0.46 17.94
C ASP A 86 -10.85 -0.26 18.74
N SER A 87 -12.02 -0.48 18.13
CA SER A 87 -13.15 -1.20 18.72
C SER A 87 -13.60 -2.43 17.91
N LEU A 88 -12.65 -3.21 17.39
CA LEU A 88 -13.01 -4.51 16.82
C LEU A 88 -13.54 -5.46 17.89
N ASN A 89 -14.82 -5.83 17.76
CA ASN A 89 -15.46 -6.82 18.62
C ASN A 89 -14.92 -8.23 18.31
N SER A 90 -14.91 -9.10 19.33
CA SER A 90 -14.68 -10.53 19.12
C SER A 90 -15.78 -11.11 18.25
N ILE A 91 -15.42 -11.91 17.26
CA ILE A 91 -16.36 -12.63 16.39
C ILE A 91 -16.52 -14.07 16.90
N SER A 92 -17.73 -14.62 16.84
CA SER A 92 -17.98 -15.99 17.28
C SER A 92 -17.49 -17.03 16.26
N ILE A 93 -17.13 -18.24 16.71
CA ILE A 93 -16.69 -19.31 15.81
C ILE A 93 -17.76 -19.68 14.77
N ASP A 94 -19.03 -19.69 15.15
CA ASP A 94 -20.13 -20.02 14.23
C ASP A 94 -20.29 -18.95 13.16
N GLU A 95 -20.11 -17.68 13.51
CA GLU A 95 -20.11 -16.59 12.55
C GLU A 95 -18.92 -16.67 11.59
N ILE A 96 -17.71 -17.02 12.08
CA ILE A 96 -16.55 -17.30 11.22
C ILE A 96 -16.84 -18.45 10.27
N LYS A 97 -17.40 -19.56 10.77
CA LYS A 97 -17.78 -20.72 9.93
C LYS A 97 -18.79 -20.32 8.87
N ASN A 98 -19.76 -19.47 9.22
CA ASN A 98 -20.73 -18.94 8.27
C ASN A 98 -20.05 -18.06 7.20
N ASN A 99 -19.15 -17.16 7.59
CA ASN A 99 -18.40 -16.29 6.69
C ASN A 99 -17.46 -17.07 5.75
N LEU A 100 -16.98 -18.23 6.20
CA LEU A 100 -16.22 -19.19 5.38
C LEU A 100 -17.11 -20.09 4.52
N GLY A 101 -18.44 -20.07 4.70
CA GLY A 101 -19.40 -20.93 3.98
C GLY A 101 -19.47 -22.38 4.48
N ILE A 102 -18.87 -22.69 5.64
CA ILE A 102 -18.75 -24.05 6.19
C ILE A 102 -20.11 -24.61 6.64
N ILE A 103 -20.92 -23.81 7.34
CA ILE A 103 -22.18 -24.28 7.95
C ILE A 103 -23.16 -24.83 6.91
N GLU A 104 -23.12 -24.31 5.69
CA GLU A 104 -24.02 -24.74 4.64
C GLU A 104 -23.58 -26.03 3.91
N ASN A 105 -22.41 -26.62 4.23
CA ASN A 105 -21.76 -27.69 3.43
C ASN A 105 -21.59 -27.33 1.94
N LYS A 106 -21.60 -26.04 1.61
CA LYS A 106 -21.68 -25.57 0.21
C LYS A 106 -20.33 -25.26 -0.42
N THR A 107 -19.23 -25.21 0.34
CA THR A 107 -17.94 -24.73 -0.20
C THR A 107 -16.72 -25.44 0.40
N ASN A 108 -15.70 -25.68 -0.44
CA ASN A 108 -14.35 -25.99 0.02
C ASN A 108 -13.62 -24.67 0.25
N PHE A 109 -13.80 -24.05 1.43
CA PHE A 109 -13.23 -22.73 1.72
C PHE A 109 -11.71 -22.69 1.48
N LYS A 110 -10.98 -23.82 1.62
CA LYS A 110 -9.54 -23.91 1.35
C LYS A 110 -9.18 -23.66 -0.11
N GLU A 111 -10.09 -23.93 -1.03
CA GLU A 111 -9.92 -23.58 -2.45
C GLU A 111 -10.28 -22.12 -2.74
N GLU A 112 -11.11 -21.51 -1.90
CA GLU A 112 -11.61 -20.14 -2.07
C GLU A 112 -10.76 -19.08 -1.34
N ILE A 113 -9.89 -19.47 -0.41
CA ILE A 113 -8.88 -18.56 0.14
C ILE A 113 -7.85 -18.25 -0.94
N ALA A 114 -7.94 -17.03 -1.47
CA ALA A 114 -7.20 -16.59 -2.65
C ALA A 114 -6.12 -15.54 -2.33
N GLY A 115 -6.03 -15.10 -1.07
CA GLY A 115 -5.13 -14.01 -0.70
C GLY A 115 -4.99 -13.77 0.80
N ILE A 116 -4.09 -12.84 1.09
CA ILE A 116 -3.89 -12.25 2.41
C ILE A 116 -3.98 -10.74 2.29
N CYS A 117 -4.61 -10.13 3.29
CA CYS A 117 -4.65 -8.69 3.48
C CYS A 117 -3.97 -8.34 4.82
N PHE A 118 -3.16 -7.29 4.81
CA PHE A 118 -2.55 -6.75 6.03
C PHE A 118 -3.16 -5.40 6.36
N ILE A 119 -3.49 -5.18 7.63
CA ILE A 119 -3.77 -3.86 8.18
C ILE A 119 -2.51 -3.38 8.88
N GLU A 120 -1.95 -2.27 8.43
CA GLU A 120 -0.59 -1.84 8.80
C GLU A 120 -0.55 -0.39 9.22
N ASN A 121 0.33 -0.06 10.17
CA ASN A 121 0.74 1.30 10.45
C ASN A 121 2.06 1.62 9.75
N TRP A 122 2.08 2.70 8.98
CA TRP A 122 3.28 3.15 8.29
C TRP A 122 3.89 4.37 9.01
N SER A 123 5.21 4.38 9.13
CA SER A 123 5.98 5.51 9.64
C SER A 123 7.31 5.66 8.89
N MET A 124 7.88 6.86 8.93
CA MET A 124 9.20 7.12 8.38
C MET A 124 9.92 8.14 9.24
N ASN A 125 11.17 7.85 9.57
CA ASN A 125 12.03 8.81 10.25
C ASN A 125 12.52 9.85 9.23
N GLU A 126 12.18 11.13 9.42
CA GLU A 126 12.53 12.20 8.46
C GLU A 126 14.04 12.46 8.35
N LYS A 127 14.80 12.22 9.42
CA LYS A 127 16.23 12.50 9.46
C LYS A 127 17.03 11.42 8.74
N THR A 128 16.71 10.17 9.05
CA THR A 128 17.39 9.01 8.47
C THR A 128 16.73 8.56 7.19
N LEU A 129 15.50 8.98 6.90
CA LEU A 129 14.65 8.39 5.87
C LEU A 129 14.63 6.86 6.06
N LYS A 130 14.31 6.39 7.26
CA LYS A 130 14.07 4.97 7.49
C LYS A 130 12.58 4.74 7.51
N PHE A 131 12.08 3.89 6.63
CA PHE A 131 10.68 3.51 6.56
C PHE A 131 10.42 2.30 7.46
N SER A 132 9.31 2.33 8.17
CA SER A 132 8.87 1.24 9.05
C SER A 132 7.41 0.92 8.78
N LYS A 133 7.10 -0.38 8.81
CA LYS A 133 5.74 -0.91 8.73
C LYS A 133 5.49 -1.79 9.93
N GLU A 134 4.39 -1.55 10.62
CA GLU A 134 3.93 -2.35 11.74
C GLU A 134 2.61 -3.02 11.36
N ILE A 135 2.61 -4.35 11.24
CA ILE A 135 1.38 -5.09 10.96
C ILE A 135 0.54 -5.13 12.25
N LYS A 136 -0.69 -4.64 12.16
CA LYS A 136 -1.69 -4.68 13.23
C LYS A 136 -2.60 -5.88 13.11
N HIS A 137 -3.03 -6.19 11.89
CA HIS A 137 -3.90 -7.34 11.65
C HIS A 137 -3.52 -8.09 10.37
N VAL A 138 -3.79 -9.39 10.38
CA VAL A 138 -3.75 -10.28 9.23
C VAL A 138 -5.17 -10.73 8.92
N CYS A 139 -5.54 -10.65 7.65
CA CYS A 139 -6.89 -10.87 7.17
C CYS A 139 -6.84 -11.86 6.00
N PRO A 140 -7.35 -13.10 6.11
CA PRO A 140 -7.51 -13.94 4.94
C PRO A 140 -8.48 -13.29 3.95
N VAL A 141 -8.19 -13.43 2.65
CA VAL A 141 -9.06 -12.96 1.58
C VAL A 141 -9.66 -14.16 0.87
N ARG A 142 -10.99 -14.21 0.86
CA ARG A 142 -11.77 -15.25 0.21
C ARG A 142 -12.36 -14.70 -1.08
N ILE A 143 -12.27 -15.47 -2.16
CA ILE A 143 -12.92 -15.20 -3.44
C ILE A 143 -13.78 -16.41 -3.80
N TYR A 144 -15.06 -16.19 -4.07
CA TYR A 144 -16.02 -17.26 -4.41
C TYR A 144 -17.07 -16.79 -5.41
N GLU A 145 -17.69 -17.71 -6.15
CA GLU A 145 -18.71 -17.37 -7.15
C GLU A 145 -20.03 -16.97 -6.48
N ASN A 146 -20.66 -15.90 -6.97
CA ASN A 146 -21.99 -15.50 -6.52
C ASN A 146 -23.03 -16.55 -6.98
N LYS A 147 -23.70 -17.19 -6.02
CA LYS A 147 -24.74 -18.19 -6.31
C LYS A 147 -25.92 -17.62 -7.10
N ASN A 148 -26.16 -16.32 -6.99
CA ASN A 148 -27.29 -15.66 -7.65
C ASN A 148 -26.95 -15.16 -9.06
N ILE A 149 -25.67 -14.97 -9.37
CA ILE A 149 -25.20 -14.37 -10.62
C ILE A 149 -24.00 -15.17 -11.13
N LYS A 150 -24.26 -16.04 -12.12
CA LYS A 150 -23.24 -16.90 -12.71
C LYS A 150 -22.09 -16.07 -13.28
N GLY A 151 -20.86 -16.46 -12.93
CA GLY A 151 -19.63 -15.79 -13.37
C GLY A 151 -19.26 -14.53 -12.59
N GLU A 152 -20.09 -14.05 -11.66
CA GLU A 152 -19.70 -12.99 -10.74
C GLU A 152 -18.88 -13.58 -9.59
N GLN A 153 -17.74 -12.97 -9.29
CA GLN A 153 -16.93 -13.33 -8.12
C GLN A 153 -17.15 -12.32 -7.00
N LEU A 154 -17.37 -12.83 -5.79
CA LEU A 154 -17.44 -12.05 -4.57
C LEU A 154 -16.12 -12.15 -3.82
N LEU A 155 -15.66 -11.02 -3.28
CA LEU A 155 -14.48 -10.94 -2.43
C LEU A 155 -14.93 -10.61 -1.00
N THR A 156 -14.46 -11.40 -0.03
CA THR A 156 -14.76 -11.17 1.39
C THR A 156 -13.52 -11.36 2.26
N VAL A 157 -13.55 -10.73 3.43
CA VAL A 157 -12.60 -10.95 4.52
C VAL A 157 -13.40 -11.57 5.66
N PRO A 158 -13.30 -12.89 5.89
CA PRO A 158 -14.21 -13.59 6.79
C PRO A 158 -13.96 -13.27 8.27
N PHE A 159 -12.74 -12.85 8.62
CA PHE A 159 -12.32 -12.43 9.95
C PHE A 159 -10.98 -11.70 9.89
N THR A 160 -10.55 -11.11 11.01
CA THR A 160 -9.20 -10.58 11.20
C THR A 160 -8.51 -11.21 12.39
N LEU A 161 -7.17 -11.26 12.33
CA LEU A 161 -6.32 -11.68 13.43
C LEU A 161 -5.42 -10.54 13.88
N PRO A 162 -5.47 -10.13 15.16
CA PRO A 162 -4.52 -9.15 15.68
C PRO A 162 -3.12 -9.77 15.72
N VAL A 163 -2.14 -9.01 15.23
CA VAL A 163 -0.72 -9.37 15.33
C VAL A 163 -0.17 -8.76 16.61
N LYS A 164 0.49 -9.59 17.43
CA LYS A 164 1.16 -9.10 18.64
C LYS A 164 2.40 -8.29 18.23
N ASP A 165 2.72 -7.26 19.00
CA ASP A 165 3.96 -6.50 18.78
C ASP A 165 5.17 -7.44 18.86
N LEU A 166 5.88 -7.56 17.73
CA LEU A 166 7.05 -8.41 17.56
C LEU A 166 8.36 -7.67 17.92
N SER A 167 8.30 -6.43 18.42
CA SER A 167 9.47 -5.64 18.80
C SER A 167 10.39 -6.34 19.82
N SER A 168 9.84 -7.28 20.60
CA SER A 168 10.55 -8.04 21.64
C SER A 168 10.78 -9.52 21.31
N VAL A 169 10.29 -10.03 20.18
CA VAL A 169 10.44 -11.45 19.84
C VAL A 169 11.80 -11.69 19.19
N GLU A 170 12.62 -12.55 19.79
CA GLU A 170 13.89 -12.97 19.19
C GLU A 170 13.62 -13.57 17.79
N ASN A 171 14.35 -13.08 16.77
CA ASN A 171 14.20 -13.50 15.37
C ASN A 171 14.37 -15.02 15.14
N LYS A 172 14.77 -15.82 16.16
CA LYS A 172 15.03 -17.25 16.05
C LYS A 172 13.80 -18.10 15.70
N ASN A 173 12.59 -17.61 15.95
CA ASN A 173 11.34 -18.34 15.66
C ASN A 173 10.66 -17.88 14.36
N LEU A 174 11.27 -16.96 13.62
CA LEU A 174 10.71 -16.43 12.40
C LEU A 174 11.22 -17.22 11.19
N GLU A 175 10.29 -17.78 10.41
CA GLU A 175 10.60 -18.38 9.12
C GLU A 175 10.32 -17.38 8.00
N LEU A 176 11.24 -17.28 7.03
CA LEU A 176 11.02 -16.52 5.81
C LEU A 176 9.97 -17.24 4.96
N PHE A 177 8.82 -16.61 4.71
CA PHE A 177 7.78 -17.19 3.85
C PHE A 177 7.65 -16.54 2.48
N ALA A 178 8.05 -15.27 2.35
CA ALA A 178 8.12 -14.62 1.05
C ALA A 178 9.37 -13.74 0.97
N LYS A 179 10.13 -13.87 -0.11
CA LYS A 179 11.42 -13.18 -0.29
C LYS A 179 11.30 -12.18 -1.44
N ASN A 180 11.85 -10.99 -1.26
CA ASN A 180 11.88 -9.93 -2.28
C ASN A 180 10.49 -9.62 -2.87
N VAL A 181 9.46 -9.60 -2.02
CA VAL A 181 8.11 -9.20 -2.42
C VAL A 181 8.16 -7.74 -2.88
N ALA A 182 7.89 -7.53 -4.16
CA ALA A 182 7.97 -6.22 -4.80
C ALA A 182 6.58 -5.75 -5.22
N TYR A 183 6.16 -4.57 -4.75
CA TYR A 183 4.85 -4.04 -5.05
C TYR A 183 4.80 -2.50 -4.98
N MET A 184 3.81 -1.91 -5.66
CA MET A 184 3.52 -0.48 -5.59
C MET A 184 2.25 -0.22 -4.79
N MET A 185 2.21 0.93 -4.12
CA MET A 185 1.04 1.42 -3.40
C MET A 185 0.72 2.85 -3.84
N GLU A 186 -0.39 3.03 -4.55
CA GLU A 186 -0.84 4.33 -5.05
C GLU A 186 -1.38 5.20 -3.92
N PHE A 187 -1.03 6.50 -3.92
CA PHE A 187 -1.44 7.45 -2.89
C PHE A 187 -2.92 7.84 -2.99
N ASN A 188 -3.48 7.79 -4.20
CA ASN A 188 -4.88 8.05 -4.46
C ASN A 188 -5.37 7.01 -5.48
N PRO A 189 -5.73 5.80 -5.02
CA PRO A 189 -6.29 4.81 -5.91
C PRO A 189 -7.62 5.35 -6.47
N LEU A 190 -7.68 5.52 -7.80
CA LEU A 190 -8.95 5.82 -8.48
C LEU A 190 -9.90 4.62 -8.45
N ASP A 191 -9.36 3.44 -8.16
CA ASP A 191 -10.07 2.18 -8.11
C ASP A 191 -10.55 1.89 -6.68
N PRO A 192 -11.86 1.76 -6.43
CA PRO A 192 -12.41 1.43 -5.11
C PRO A 192 -12.01 0.03 -4.62
N GLU A 193 -11.52 -0.87 -5.49
CA GLU A 193 -10.95 -2.16 -5.09
C GLU A 193 -9.57 -2.02 -4.45
N TYR A 194 -8.87 -0.90 -4.68
CA TYR A 194 -7.57 -0.66 -4.09
C TYR A 194 -7.69 -0.01 -2.72
N PRO A 195 -6.85 -0.44 -1.78
CA PRO A 195 -6.91 0.03 -0.41
C PRO A 195 -6.60 1.52 -0.33
N ALA A 196 -7.59 2.32 0.09
CA ALA A 196 -7.40 3.73 0.36
C ALA A 196 -6.41 3.91 1.53
N ILE A 197 -5.37 4.70 1.31
CA ILE A 197 -4.41 5.05 2.35
C ILE A 197 -4.99 6.23 3.15
N SER A 198 -5.72 5.93 4.23
CA SER A 198 -6.34 6.97 5.06
C SER A 198 -5.28 7.75 5.83
N GLY A 199 -5.40 9.07 5.83
CA GLY A 199 -4.52 9.98 6.60
C GLY A 199 -3.17 10.29 5.94
N LEU A 200 -2.88 9.76 4.75
CA LEU A 200 -1.58 9.97 4.09
C LEU A 200 -1.38 11.40 3.63
N ASN A 201 -0.30 12.04 4.08
CA ASN A 201 0.20 13.25 3.44
C ASN A 201 1.14 12.86 2.28
N SER A 202 0.54 12.59 1.12
CA SER A 202 1.27 12.17 -0.09
C SER A 202 2.33 13.18 -0.50
N LYS A 203 2.02 14.48 -0.43
CA LYS A 203 2.97 15.56 -0.73
C LYS A 203 4.21 15.49 0.15
N LYS A 204 4.04 15.33 1.46
CA LYS A 204 5.15 15.23 2.41
C LYS A 204 6.01 13.98 2.17
N ILE A 205 5.40 12.85 1.83
CA ILE A 205 6.15 11.64 1.45
C ILE A 205 6.96 11.88 0.19
N VAL A 206 6.36 12.47 -0.85
CA VAL A 206 7.07 12.79 -2.09
C VAL A 206 8.26 13.72 -1.80
N ASP A 207 8.08 14.74 -0.96
CA ASP A 207 9.16 15.63 -0.55
C ASP A 207 10.29 14.88 0.16
N LEU A 208 9.96 14.02 1.13
CA LEU A 208 10.98 13.27 1.85
C LEU A 208 11.71 12.26 0.97
N LEU A 209 11.02 11.60 0.05
CA LEU A 209 11.63 10.69 -0.90
C LEU A 209 12.57 11.42 -1.86
N VAL A 210 12.08 12.49 -2.51
CA VAL A 210 12.84 13.22 -3.52
C VAL A 210 13.94 14.06 -2.89
N ASP A 211 13.59 14.97 -1.99
CA ASP A 211 14.55 15.91 -1.41
C ASP A 211 15.55 15.16 -0.51
N GLY A 212 15.10 14.10 0.16
CA GLY A 212 15.94 13.21 0.93
C GLY A 212 17.00 12.49 0.08
N SER A 213 16.60 11.96 -1.08
CA SER A 213 17.51 11.33 -2.04
C SER A 213 18.51 12.33 -2.65
N MET A 214 18.07 13.56 -2.91
CA MET A 214 18.91 14.64 -3.43
C MET A 214 19.88 15.22 -2.39
N SER A 215 19.63 14.99 -1.10
CA SER A 215 20.47 15.52 -0.01
C SER A 215 21.83 14.80 0.10
N GLY A 216 21.93 13.55 -0.38
CA GLY A 216 23.11 12.70 -0.20
C GLY A 216 23.22 12.04 1.18
N LYS A 217 22.21 12.21 2.07
CA LYS A 217 22.17 11.54 3.39
C LYS A 217 21.96 10.04 3.30
N GLN A 218 21.33 9.58 2.22
CA GLN A 218 21.04 8.18 1.94
C GLN A 218 21.63 7.81 0.59
N GLN A 219 22.15 6.59 0.49
CA GLN A 219 22.54 6.05 -0.81
C GLN A 219 21.29 5.62 -1.55
N VAL A 220 21.17 6.08 -2.78
CA VAL A 220 20.11 5.67 -3.69
C VAL A 220 20.68 4.86 -4.84
N TYR A 221 19.88 3.90 -5.28
CA TYR A 221 20.32 2.86 -6.19
C TYR A 221 19.41 2.82 -7.41
N ASP A 222 20.01 2.44 -8.53
CA ASP A 222 19.27 2.15 -9.75
C ASP A 222 18.41 0.89 -9.56
N PHE A 223 17.25 0.86 -10.20
CA PHE A 223 16.30 -0.23 -10.07
C PHE A 223 15.68 -0.58 -11.40
N ASP A 224 15.83 -1.84 -11.78
CA ASP A 224 15.22 -2.37 -12.99
C ASP A 224 13.95 -3.15 -12.63
N LEU A 225 12.81 -2.56 -12.98
CA LEU A 225 11.49 -3.18 -12.82
C LEU A 225 11.36 -4.50 -13.59
N ASN A 226 12.08 -4.69 -14.69
CA ASN A 226 11.95 -5.90 -15.51
C ASN A 226 12.61 -7.10 -14.84
N THR A 227 13.77 -6.89 -14.22
CA THR A 227 14.48 -7.94 -13.48
C THR A 227 14.05 -8.00 -12.01
N MET A 228 13.24 -7.05 -11.54
CA MET A 228 12.90 -6.83 -10.13
C MET A 228 14.14 -6.80 -9.23
N ASN A 229 15.29 -6.45 -9.82
CA ASN A 229 16.58 -6.46 -9.17
C ASN A 229 17.05 -5.03 -9.00
N ARG A 230 17.45 -4.76 -7.77
CA ARG A 230 18.21 -3.55 -7.47
C ARG A 230 19.62 -3.72 -8.03
N SER A 231 20.07 -2.71 -8.77
CA SER A 231 21.47 -2.62 -9.15
C SER A 231 22.32 -2.24 -7.94
N GLU A 232 23.56 -2.73 -7.88
CA GLU A 232 24.55 -2.22 -6.93
C GLU A 232 25.03 -0.80 -7.29
N LYS A 233 24.64 -0.30 -8.47
CA LYS A 233 24.95 1.06 -8.92
C LYS A 233 24.28 2.10 -8.02
N ILE A 234 25.12 2.87 -7.32
CA ILE A 234 24.72 4.09 -6.62
C ILE A 234 24.52 5.20 -7.66
N LEU A 235 23.41 5.92 -7.55
CA LEU A 235 23.08 7.02 -8.45
C LEU A 235 23.64 8.35 -7.94
N SER A 236 24.18 9.15 -8.86
CA SER A 236 24.50 10.55 -8.66
C SER A 236 23.24 11.44 -8.66
N LYS A 237 23.35 12.67 -8.16
CA LYS A 237 22.23 13.64 -8.15
C LYS A 237 21.70 13.92 -9.55
N GLU A 238 22.61 14.04 -10.52
CA GLU A 238 22.29 14.30 -11.91
C GLU A 238 21.55 13.12 -12.54
N GLU A 239 21.92 11.89 -12.20
CA GLU A 239 21.20 10.69 -12.66
C GLU A 239 19.80 10.60 -12.04
N ILE A 240 19.66 10.87 -10.73
CA ILE A 240 18.35 10.92 -10.07
C ILE A 240 17.43 11.92 -10.78
N LEU A 241 17.94 13.12 -11.05
CA LEU A 241 17.15 14.16 -11.73
C LEU A 241 16.72 13.72 -13.13
N LYS A 242 17.64 13.12 -13.91
CA LYS A 242 17.30 12.57 -15.24
C LYS A 242 16.22 11.50 -15.16
N LEU A 243 16.30 10.59 -14.20
CA LEU A 243 15.29 9.52 -14.00
C LEU A 243 13.95 10.09 -13.52
N LEU A 244 13.98 11.19 -12.77
CA LEU A 244 12.80 12.00 -12.43
C LEU A 244 12.26 12.85 -13.60
N GLY A 245 12.89 12.78 -14.78
CA GLY A 245 12.43 13.46 -15.98
C GLY A 245 13.03 14.84 -16.21
N GLN A 246 14.09 15.22 -15.48
CA GLN A 246 14.88 16.40 -15.83
C GLN A 246 15.43 16.21 -17.23
N ARG A 247 15.10 17.16 -18.09
CA ARG A 247 15.67 17.25 -19.43
C ARG A 247 16.27 18.62 -19.66
N VAL A 248 17.28 18.62 -20.51
CA VAL A 248 17.96 19.83 -20.95
C VAL A 248 17.49 20.04 -22.38
N ASP A 249 16.56 20.96 -22.55
CA ASP A 249 15.97 21.27 -23.84
C ASP A 249 16.64 22.50 -24.43
N THR A 250 16.77 22.53 -25.74
CA THR A 250 17.22 23.72 -26.48
C THR A 250 15.97 24.50 -26.88
N ILE A 251 15.68 25.58 -26.18
CA ILE A 251 14.52 26.43 -26.48
C ILE A 251 14.93 27.59 -27.41
N PRO A 252 14.10 27.94 -28.40
CA PRO A 252 14.35 29.11 -29.24
C PRO A 252 14.25 30.40 -28.42
N LYS A 253 15.27 31.23 -28.47
CA LYS A 253 15.30 32.56 -27.85
C LYS A 253 14.59 33.55 -28.78
N GLN A 254 13.54 34.21 -28.29
CA GLN A 254 12.84 35.23 -29.07
C GLN A 254 13.28 36.65 -28.67
N ASP A 255 13.38 37.56 -29.64
CA ASP A 255 13.51 38.99 -29.39
C ASP A 255 12.18 39.62 -28.93
N MET A 256 12.18 40.93 -28.65
CA MET A 256 10.96 41.65 -28.24
C MET A 256 9.86 41.65 -29.30
N ASN A 257 10.18 41.27 -30.55
CA ASN A 257 9.25 41.18 -31.67
C ASN A 257 8.83 39.73 -31.96
N GLY A 258 9.27 38.75 -31.16
CA GLY A 258 8.95 37.33 -31.34
C GLY A 258 9.85 36.59 -32.34
N ASN A 259 10.87 37.24 -32.92
CA ASN A 259 11.79 36.58 -33.86
C ASN A 259 12.78 35.69 -33.12
N VAL A 260 13.03 34.49 -33.64
CA VAL A 260 14.04 33.58 -33.07
C VAL A 260 15.44 34.14 -33.35
N VAL A 261 16.12 34.62 -32.30
CA VAL A 261 17.48 35.22 -32.35
C VAL A 261 18.58 34.28 -31.87
N GLY A 262 18.24 33.03 -31.57
CA GLY A 262 19.18 32.00 -31.16
C GLY A 262 18.48 30.89 -30.39
N THR A 263 19.27 30.10 -29.66
CA THR A 263 18.75 29.10 -28.73
C THR A 263 19.36 29.30 -27.35
N VAL A 264 18.59 28.96 -26.33
CA VAL A 264 19.08 28.89 -24.94
C VAL A 264 18.91 27.44 -24.50
N ILE A 265 19.93 26.92 -23.83
CA ILE A 265 19.84 25.66 -23.13
C ILE A 265 19.06 25.94 -21.85
N ASP A 266 17.83 25.42 -21.77
CA ASP A 266 17.01 25.54 -20.58
C ASP A 266 16.86 24.18 -19.91
N THR A 267 17.08 24.16 -18.60
CA THR A 267 16.91 22.95 -17.82
C THR A 267 15.47 22.90 -17.35
N LEU A 268 14.63 22.16 -18.07
CA LEU A 268 13.27 21.90 -17.65
C LEU A 268 13.28 20.83 -16.56
N PHE A 269 13.48 21.30 -15.34
CA PHE A 269 12.99 20.61 -14.16
C PHE A 269 11.87 21.46 -13.59
N ALA A 270 10.65 21.27 -14.11
CA ALA A 270 9.52 21.93 -13.47
C ALA A 270 9.42 21.29 -12.08
N LYS A 271 9.81 22.03 -11.05
CA LYS A 271 9.73 21.62 -9.63
C LYS A 271 8.33 21.10 -9.26
N ASP A 272 7.33 21.44 -10.06
CA ASP A 272 5.93 21.00 -9.94
C ASP A 272 5.65 19.62 -10.55
N LEU A 273 6.48 19.12 -11.48
CA LEU A 273 6.33 17.79 -12.08
C LEU A 273 6.50 16.68 -11.04
N LYS A 274 7.36 16.87 -10.03
CA LYS A 274 7.58 15.84 -9.00
C LYS A 274 6.28 15.46 -8.27
N TYR A 275 5.40 16.43 -8.00
CA TYR A 275 4.15 16.17 -7.27
C TYR A 275 3.02 15.66 -8.16
N LEU A 276 3.03 16.04 -9.43
CA LEU A 276 2.01 15.61 -10.39
C LEU A 276 2.26 14.18 -10.90
N GLU A 277 3.53 13.81 -11.04
CA GLU A 277 3.92 12.55 -11.64
C GLU A 277 4.23 11.47 -10.59
N ILE A 278 4.68 11.79 -9.38
CA ILE A 278 4.89 10.78 -8.34
C ILE A 278 3.57 10.48 -7.64
N LYS A 279 2.96 9.35 -7.98
CA LYS A 279 1.61 8.96 -7.52
C LYS A 279 1.57 7.74 -6.63
N ALA A 280 2.70 7.06 -6.45
CA ALA A 280 2.79 5.87 -5.62
C ALA A 280 4.17 5.74 -4.98
N VAL A 281 4.26 4.83 -4.01
CA VAL A 281 5.51 4.35 -3.43
C VAL A 281 5.69 2.88 -3.76
N PHE A 282 6.90 2.48 -4.09
CA PHE A 282 7.30 1.12 -4.36
C PHE A 282 8.03 0.54 -3.16
N PHE A 283 7.81 -0.74 -2.85
CA PHE A 283 8.47 -1.46 -1.78
C PHE A 283 9.07 -2.77 -2.27
N ILE A 284 10.18 -3.15 -1.67
CA ILE A 284 10.82 -4.46 -1.77
C ILE A 284 10.98 -4.99 -0.36
N GLU A 285 10.44 -6.17 -0.07
CA GLU A 285 10.33 -6.68 1.29
C GLU A 285 10.64 -8.17 1.40
N ASN A 286 11.12 -8.57 2.58
CA ASN A 286 11.04 -9.95 3.04
C ASN A 286 9.91 -10.08 4.04
N TRP A 287 9.13 -11.15 3.92
CA TRP A 287 8.04 -11.43 4.84
C TRP A 287 8.35 -12.69 5.64
N TYR A 288 8.18 -12.58 6.94
CA TYR A 288 8.47 -13.62 7.92
C TYR A 288 7.21 -13.96 8.71
N TYR A 289 7.10 -15.20 9.15
CA TYR A 289 5.99 -15.64 10.00
C TYR A 289 6.50 -16.48 11.17
N ASP A 290 5.78 -16.39 12.28
CA ASP A 290 5.96 -17.21 13.46
C ASP A 290 4.91 -18.34 13.43
N LYS A 291 5.33 -19.58 13.23
CA LYS A 291 4.44 -20.76 13.22
C LYS A 291 3.72 -20.99 14.54
N THR A 292 4.33 -20.59 15.66
CA THR A 292 3.82 -20.85 17.00
C THR A 292 2.79 -19.81 17.39
N ASN A 293 3.08 -18.53 17.11
CA ASN A 293 2.21 -17.42 17.50
C ASN A 293 1.34 -16.86 16.37
N PHE A 294 1.50 -17.36 15.13
CA PHE A 294 0.78 -16.91 13.93
C PHE A 294 0.95 -15.40 13.65
N ASN A 295 2.09 -14.86 14.07
CA ASN A 295 2.43 -13.47 13.80
C ASN A 295 3.15 -13.34 12.46
N VAL A 296 3.01 -12.18 11.81
CA VAL A 296 3.71 -11.85 10.57
C VAL A 296 4.56 -10.61 10.78
N LYS A 297 5.76 -10.61 10.21
CA LYS A 297 6.69 -9.48 10.17
C LYS A 297 7.05 -9.18 8.72
N LYS A 298 7.09 -7.89 8.38
CA LYS A 298 7.65 -7.41 7.11
C LYS A 298 8.96 -6.68 7.39
N GLU A 299 9.99 -7.05 6.66
CA GLU A 299 11.28 -6.38 6.63
C GLU A 299 11.41 -5.67 5.30
N ILE A 300 11.43 -4.33 5.33
CA ILE A 300 11.64 -3.52 4.13
C ILE A 300 13.11 -3.55 3.78
N LEU A 301 13.43 -4.01 2.57
CA LEU A 301 14.79 -4.05 2.03
C LEU A 301 15.11 -2.76 1.25
N GLY A 302 14.08 -2.17 0.63
CA GLY A 302 14.18 -0.91 -0.06
C GLY A 302 12.82 -0.39 -0.50
N TYR A 303 12.78 0.91 -0.80
CA TYR A 303 11.58 1.58 -1.25
C TYR A 303 11.92 2.81 -2.09
N GLY A 304 10.97 3.30 -2.89
CA GLY A 304 11.22 4.44 -3.79
C GLY A 304 9.94 5.04 -4.37
N PRO A 305 10.01 6.22 -4.99
CA PRO A 305 8.86 6.81 -5.65
C PRO A 305 8.50 6.06 -6.93
N VAL A 306 7.21 6.03 -7.27
CA VAL A 306 6.74 5.59 -8.60
C VAL A 306 6.25 6.79 -9.36
N ARG A 307 6.87 7.02 -10.51
CA ARG A 307 6.56 8.11 -11.42
C ARG A 307 5.64 7.65 -12.54
N TYR A 308 4.58 8.41 -12.77
CA TYR A 308 3.57 8.25 -13.81
C TYR A 308 3.71 9.42 -14.77
N TYR A 309 4.03 9.15 -16.03
CA TYR A 309 4.27 10.20 -17.03
C TYR A 309 3.72 9.80 -18.39
N GLN A 310 3.39 10.78 -19.23
CA GLN A 310 2.89 10.52 -20.57
C GLN A 310 4.02 9.99 -21.47
N HIS A 311 3.72 9.00 -22.30
CA HIS A 311 4.65 8.50 -23.30
C HIS A 311 4.97 9.64 -24.28
N PRO A 312 6.25 9.99 -24.49
CA PRO A 312 6.60 11.17 -25.27
C PRO A 312 6.19 11.08 -26.75
N TYR A 313 5.95 9.87 -27.25
CA TYR A 313 5.61 9.62 -28.66
C TYR A 313 4.23 8.99 -28.89
N VAL A 314 3.47 8.68 -27.83
CA VAL A 314 2.18 7.98 -27.95
C VAL A 314 1.17 8.71 -27.09
N GLU A 315 0.32 9.49 -27.74
CA GLU A 315 -0.69 10.30 -27.06
C GLU A 315 -1.64 9.45 -26.23
N GLY A 316 -1.91 9.89 -24.99
CA GLY A 316 -2.80 9.20 -24.05
C GLY A 316 -2.20 7.96 -23.38
N GLN A 317 -1.02 7.48 -23.80
CA GLN A 317 -0.35 6.37 -23.13
C GLN A 317 0.39 6.86 -21.88
N VAL A 318 0.03 6.33 -20.71
CA VAL A 318 0.75 6.58 -19.45
C VAL A 318 1.78 5.48 -19.21
N LEU A 319 3.02 5.89 -18.96
CA LEU A 319 4.11 5.03 -18.52
C LEU A 319 4.31 5.13 -17.01
N LYS A 320 4.84 4.04 -16.43
CA LYS A 320 5.24 3.96 -15.02
C LYS A 320 6.74 3.64 -14.94
N SER A 321 7.40 4.22 -13.94
CA SER A 321 8.81 3.91 -13.63
C SER A 321 9.09 4.06 -12.14
N VAL A 322 10.12 3.37 -11.65
CA VAL A 322 10.70 3.58 -10.31
C VAL A 322 12.05 4.24 -10.51
N PRO A 323 12.16 5.57 -10.37
CA PRO A 323 13.37 6.32 -10.70
C PRO A 323 14.59 5.92 -9.88
N PHE A 324 14.40 5.46 -8.64
CA PHE A 324 15.47 5.02 -7.76
C PHE A 324 14.90 4.26 -6.56
N ILE A 325 15.75 3.53 -5.85
CA ILE A 325 15.45 2.86 -4.59
C ILE A 325 16.38 3.37 -3.47
N ILE A 326 15.78 3.73 -2.34
CA ILE A 326 16.46 3.99 -1.07
C ILE A 326 16.58 2.65 -0.32
N LYS A 327 17.78 2.34 0.20
CA LYS A 327 17.98 1.18 1.08
C LYS A 327 17.46 1.52 2.47
N ASN A 328 16.68 0.61 3.05
CA ASN A 328 16.09 0.81 4.37
C ASN A 328 17.00 0.35 5.53
#